data_AF-A0A377XB01-F1
#
_entry.id   AF-A0A377XB01-F1
#
_cell.length_a   1.000
_cell.length_b   1.000
_cell.length_c   1.000
_cell.angle_alpha   90.00
_cell.angle_beta   90.00
_cell.angle_gamma   90.00
#
_symmetry.space_group_name_H-M   'P 1'
#
loop_
_entity.id
_entity.type
_entity.pdbx_description
1 polymer ?
#
loop_
_entity_poly.entity_id
_entity_poly.type
_entity_poly.pdbx_seq_one_letter_code
_entity_poly.pdbx_strand_id
1 'polypeptide(L)'
;MTFTVNQNLPDGWGGFYLSGRISDYWNRSGTEKQYQVSYNNSFGRLSWSASAQRVYTPDSSGHRRDDRISLNFSYPLWFGDNRTANLTSNTSFNNSRFASSQIGINGSLDSENNLNYGVSTTTATAVSMMWRSTVATVRHGPRSTAATARAKAIVRAALAPAGR
;
A
#
# COMPACT_ATOMS: atom_id res chain seq x y z
N MET A 1 9.68 -25.61 -3.53
CA MET A 1 9.69 -25.57 -2.05
C MET A 1 9.40 -24.16 -1.57
N THR A 2 8.63 -24.01 -0.49
CA THR A 2 8.36 -22.71 0.17
C THR A 2 8.63 -22.84 1.66
N PHE A 3 9.20 -21.79 2.26
CA PHE A 3 9.35 -21.69 3.71
C PHE A 3 8.82 -20.33 4.17
N THR A 4 8.31 -20.28 5.39
CA THR A 4 7.78 -19.06 5.99
C THR A 4 8.03 -19.10 7.48
N VAL A 5 8.53 -18.00 8.02
CA VAL A 5 8.81 -17.77 9.43
C VAL A 5 8.11 -16.47 9.80
N ASN A 6 7.26 -16.53 10.81
CA ASN A 6 6.63 -15.36 11.38
C ASN A 6 6.90 -15.35 12.88
N GLN A 7 7.66 -14.36 13.34
CA GLN A 7 8.06 -14.23 14.74
C GLN A 7 7.59 -12.88 15.25
N ASN A 8 6.62 -12.89 16.16
CA ASN A 8 6.31 -11.71 16.94
C ASN A 8 7.40 -11.52 18.00
N LEU A 9 7.88 -10.29 18.13
CA LEU A 9 8.84 -9.90 19.14
C LEU A 9 8.10 -9.47 20.42
N PRO A 10 8.80 -9.39 21.57
CA PRO A 10 8.22 -8.91 22.82
C PRO A 10 7.58 -7.52 22.69
N ASP A 11 6.77 -7.15 23.69
CA ASP A 11 5.97 -5.92 23.67
C ASP A 11 6.75 -4.67 23.21
N GLY A 12 6.24 -4.00 22.18
CA GLY A 12 6.82 -2.79 21.60
C GLY A 12 7.89 -3.00 20.51
N TRP A 13 8.35 -4.24 20.30
CA TRP A 13 9.35 -4.56 19.28
C TRP A 13 8.75 -5.01 17.94
N GLY A 14 7.42 -5.10 17.85
CA GLY A 14 6.70 -5.46 16.63
C GLY A 14 6.84 -6.93 16.23
N GLY A 15 7.00 -7.19 14.95
CA GLY A 15 7.09 -8.54 14.40
C GLY A 15 7.93 -8.59 13.14
N PHE A 16 8.51 -9.76 12.90
CA PHE A 16 9.31 -10.06 11.73
C PHE A 16 8.73 -11.24 10.96
N TYR A 17 8.72 -11.09 9.65
CA TYR A 17 8.21 -12.07 8.70
C TYR A 17 9.29 -12.35 7.65
N LEU A 18 9.58 -13.62 7.42
CA LEU A 18 10.49 -14.07 6.39
C LEU A 18 9.79 -15.16 5.59
N SER A 19 9.77 -15.04 4.27
CA SER A 19 9.33 -16.09 3.37
C SER A 19 10.35 -16.31 2.28
N GLY A 20 10.40 -17.53 1.77
CA GLY A 20 11.21 -17.84 0.60
C GLY A 20 10.60 -18.97 -0.21
N ARG A 21 10.86 -18.93 -1.51
CA ARG A 21 10.37 -19.89 -2.48
C ARG A 21 11.50 -20.27 -3.42
N ILE A 22 11.65 -21.56 -3.63
CA ILE A 22 12.55 -22.16 -4.60
C ILE A 22 11.68 -22.94 -5.58
N SER A 23 11.74 -22.61 -6.87
CA SER A 23 11.00 -23.30 -7.91
C SER A 23 11.97 -23.85 -8.95
N ASP A 24 11.98 -25.17 -9.12
CA ASP A 24 12.71 -25.84 -10.18
C ASP A 24 11.75 -26.11 -11.34
N TYR A 25 12.08 -25.58 -12.52
CA TYR A 25 11.29 -25.80 -13.72
C TYR A 25 11.95 -26.88 -14.58
N TRP A 26 11.28 -28.01 -14.73
CA TRP A 26 11.66 -29.17 -15.54
C TRP A 26 12.08 -28.88 -17.00
N ASN A 27 11.75 -27.72 -17.57
CA ASN A 27 11.95 -27.39 -18.98
C ASN A 27 12.88 -26.17 -19.21
N ARG A 28 13.57 -25.70 -18.16
CA ARG A 28 14.60 -24.65 -18.25
C ARG A 28 15.75 -24.98 -17.33
N SER A 29 16.99 -24.83 -17.82
CA SER A 29 18.16 -24.88 -16.94
C SER A 29 18.13 -23.67 -16.01
N GLY A 30 17.76 -23.87 -14.75
CA GLY A 30 17.85 -22.86 -13.72
C GLY A 30 16.77 -22.95 -12.64
N THR A 31 17.19 -22.71 -11.41
CA THR A 31 16.33 -22.62 -10.23
C THR A 31 15.93 -21.17 -9.96
N GLU A 32 14.63 -20.87 -9.94
CA GLU A 32 14.13 -19.57 -9.49
C GLU A 32 14.15 -19.52 -7.96
N LYS A 33 14.71 -18.44 -7.40
CA LYS A 33 14.79 -18.25 -5.95
C LYS A 33 14.22 -16.89 -5.58
N GLN A 34 13.20 -16.90 -4.75
CA GLN A 34 12.59 -15.70 -4.20
C GLN A 34 12.76 -15.70 -2.69
N TYR A 35 13.17 -14.56 -2.15
CA TYR A 35 13.26 -14.33 -0.71
C TYR A 35 12.57 -13.01 -0.40
N GLN A 36 11.74 -12.99 0.63
CA GLN A 36 11.09 -11.80 1.11
C GLN A 36 11.22 -11.73 2.61
N VAL A 37 11.62 -10.58 3.10
CA VAL A 37 11.73 -10.26 4.51
C VAL A 37 10.95 -8.99 4.78
N SER A 38 10.19 -8.98 5.87
CA SER A 38 9.39 -7.84 6.29
C SER A 38 9.50 -7.70 7.81
N TYR A 39 9.65 -6.47 8.27
CA TYR A 39 9.60 -6.10 9.65
C TYR A 39 8.52 -5.05 9.81
N ASN A 40 7.60 -5.28 10.75
CA ASN A 40 6.51 -4.37 11.05
C ASN A 40 6.58 -4.00 12.53
N ASN A 41 6.43 -2.72 12.84
CA ASN A 41 6.33 -2.27 14.21
C ASN A 41 5.37 -1.08 14.30
N SER A 42 4.82 -0.87 15.49
CA SER A 42 3.95 0.25 15.81
C SER A 42 4.49 0.94 17.05
N PHE A 43 4.82 2.21 16.91
CA PHE A 43 5.20 3.06 18.02
C PHE A 43 4.04 3.99 18.38
N GLY A 44 3.35 3.69 19.48
CA GLY A 44 2.13 4.38 19.88
C GLY A 44 1.05 4.27 18.80
N ARG A 45 0.80 5.36 18.08
CA ARG A 45 -0.17 5.42 16.98
C ARG A 45 0.47 5.26 15.60
N LEU A 46 1.79 5.46 15.48
CA LEU A 46 2.50 5.36 14.22
C LEU A 46 2.82 3.90 13.93
N SER A 47 2.27 3.35 12.85
CA SER A 47 2.67 2.06 12.30
C SER A 47 3.70 2.26 11.20
N TRP A 48 4.71 1.39 11.17
CA TRP A 48 5.69 1.38 10.10
C TRP A 48 6.09 -0.04 9.74
N SER A 49 6.45 -0.25 8.48
CA SER A 49 6.95 -1.52 8.04
C SER A 49 8.06 -1.34 7.01
N ALA A 50 9.12 -2.10 7.14
CA ALA A 50 10.17 -2.22 6.16
C ALA A 50 10.13 -3.63 5.56
N SER A 51 10.22 -3.73 4.25
CA SER A 51 10.30 -5.01 3.56
C SER A 51 11.44 -4.98 2.55
N ALA A 52 12.11 -6.10 2.38
CA ALA A 52 13.05 -6.33 1.30
C ALA A 52 12.71 -7.65 0.62
N GLN A 53 12.83 -7.67 -0.69
CA GLN A 53 12.57 -8.82 -1.52
C GLN A 53 13.70 -8.96 -2.52
N ARG A 54 14.17 -10.18 -2.72
CA ARG A 54 15.12 -10.53 -3.77
C ARG A 54 14.53 -11.64 -4.60
N VAL A 55 14.45 -11.41 -5.91
CA VAL A 55 14.07 -12.42 -6.89
C VAL A 55 15.29 -12.70 -7.76
N TYR A 56 15.62 -13.99 -7.87
CA TYR A 56 16.63 -14.50 -8.76
C TYR A 56 15.95 -15.30 -9.85
N THR A 57 16.06 -14.81 -11.08
CA THR A 57 15.52 -15.49 -12.25
C THR A 57 16.68 -15.93 -13.13
N PRO A 58 16.86 -17.24 -13.38
CA PRO A 58 17.81 -17.73 -14.35
C PRO A 58 17.31 -17.40 -15.77
N ASP A 59 18.13 -16.69 -16.53
CA ASP A 59 17.89 -16.38 -17.95
C ASP A 59 19.13 -16.75 -18.77
N SER A 60 18.93 -17.05 -20.05
CA SER A 60 19.94 -17.52 -21.00
C SER A 60 21.08 -16.51 -21.26
N SER A 61 20.94 -15.25 -20.81
CA SER A 61 21.84 -14.13 -21.09
C SER A 61 22.67 -13.66 -19.89
N GLY A 62 22.45 -14.22 -18.70
CA GLY A 62 23.09 -13.78 -17.47
C GLY A 62 22.07 -13.59 -16.34
N HIS A 63 22.46 -14.02 -15.14
CA HIS A 63 21.61 -14.08 -13.95
C HIS A 63 20.93 -12.74 -13.64
N ARG A 64 19.61 -12.66 -13.83
CA ARG A 64 18.84 -11.44 -13.53
C ARG A 64 18.44 -11.45 -12.05
N ARG A 65 18.92 -10.44 -11.32
CA ARG A 65 18.60 -10.18 -9.92
C ARG A 65 17.72 -8.94 -9.83
N ASP A 66 16.57 -9.08 -9.19
CA ASP A 66 15.67 -7.97 -8.85
C ASP A 66 15.61 -7.84 -7.33
N ASP A 67 16.06 -6.70 -6.83
CA ASP A 67 16.05 -6.36 -5.41
C ASP A 67 15.06 -5.24 -5.18
N ARG A 68 14.02 -5.50 -4.39
CA ARG A 68 13.02 -4.50 -4.05
C ARG A 68 13.02 -4.24 -2.56
N ILE A 69 13.20 -2.98 -2.16
CA ILE A 69 13.06 -2.54 -0.77
C ILE A 69 11.85 -1.62 -0.70
N SER A 70 10.97 -1.83 0.26
CA SER A 70 9.81 -0.95 0.48
C SER A 70 9.71 -0.54 1.94
N LEU A 71 9.50 0.75 2.16
CA LEU A 71 9.23 1.34 3.45
C LEU A 71 7.78 1.84 3.42
N ASN A 72 7.03 1.56 4.47
CA ASN A 72 5.67 2.05 4.65
C ASN A 72 5.53 2.67 6.03
N PHE A 73 4.83 3.79 6.09
CA PHE A 73 4.45 4.49 7.30
C PHE A 73 2.95 4.74 7.24
N SER A 74 2.25 4.51 8.33
CA SER A 74 0.83 4.77 8.48
C SER A 74 0.56 5.41 9.84
N TYR A 75 -0.07 6.58 9.81
CA TYR A 75 -0.43 7.34 11.00
C TYR A 75 -1.92 7.67 10.99
N PRO A 76 -2.71 7.10 11.92
CA PRO A 76 -4.11 7.47 12.11
C PRO A 76 -4.19 8.84 12.81
N LEU A 77 -4.78 9.80 12.12
CA LEU A 77 -5.17 11.13 12.59
C LEU A 77 -6.63 11.08 13.07
N TRP A 78 -6.88 11.58 14.28
CA TRP A 78 -8.24 11.73 14.82
C TRP A 78 -8.58 13.22 14.95
N PHE A 79 -9.70 13.63 14.36
CA PHE A 79 -10.15 15.02 14.30
C PHE A 79 -11.50 15.17 15.02
N GLY A 80 -11.55 14.82 16.31
CA GLY A 80 -12.76 14.90 17.15
C GLY A 80 -13.66 13.66 17.07
N ASP A 81 -14.87 13.76 17.64
CA ASP A 81 -15.70 12.63 18.11
C ASP A 81 -16.07 11.56 17.06
N ASN A 82 -15.92 11.81 15.75
CA ASN A 82 -16.23 10.79 14.76
C ASN A 82 -15.49 10.88 13.41
N ARG A 83 -14.40 11.66 13.33
CA ARG A 83 -13.65 11.84 12.08
C ARG A 83 -12.27 11.24 12.19
N THR A 84 -12.01 10.21 11.38
CA THR A 84 -10.70 9.56 11.28
C THR A 84 -10.11 9.77 9.90
N ALA A 85 -8.83 10.08 9.86
CA ALA A 85 -8.04 10.02 8.64
C ALA A 85 -6.79 9.20 8.90
N ASN A 86 -6.24 8.61 7.85
CA ASN A 86 -5.01 7.84 7.87
C ASN A 86 -4.07 8.51 6.89
N LEU A 87 -2.95 8.99 7.41
CA LEU A 87 -1.83 9.42 6.59
C LEU A 87 -0.99 8.18 6.29
N THR A 88 -0.69 7.95 5.02
CA THR A 88 0.15 6.86 4.55
C THR A 88 1.29 7.42 3.73
N SER A 89 2.47 6.82 3.89
CA SER A 89 3.64 7.10 3.07
C SER A 89 4.28 5.78 2.71
N ASN A 90 4.48 5.54 1.43
CA ASN A 90 5.12 4.34 0.92
C ASN A 90 6.25 4.74 -0.01
N THR A 91 7.46 4.28 0.27
CA THR A 91 8.61 4.48 -0.61
C THR A 91 9.16 3.13 -1.00
N SER A 92 9.47 2.95 -2.27
CA SER A 92 10.07 1.74 -2.80
C SER A 92 11.32 2.04 -3.60
N PHE A 93 12.28 1.13 -3.52
CA PHE A 93 13.54 1.13 -4.23
C PHE A 93 13.65 -0.18 -5.01
N ASN A 94 14.14 -0.10 -6.24
CA ASN A 94 14.45 -1.26 -7.07
C ASN A 94 15.93 -1.23 -7.45
N ASN A 95 16.64 -2.32 -7.19
CA ASN A 95 18.05 -2.53 -7.49
C ASN A 95 18.93 -1.36 -7.00
N SER A 96 18.71 -0.96 -5.74
CA SER A 96 19.36 0.18 -5.07
C SER A 96 19.07 1.56 -5.66
N ARG A 97 18.14 1.68 -6.60
CA ARG A 97 17.67 2.95 -7.15
C ARG A 97 16.29 3.26 -6.59
N PHE A 98 15.97 4.54 -6.45
CA PHE A 98 14.58 4.96 -6.21
C PHE A 98 13.68 4.28 -7.24
N ALA A 99 12.49 3.83 -6.84
CA ALA A 99 11.48 3.27 -7.75
C ALA A 99 10.21 4.11 -7.71
N SER A 100 9.65 4.31 -6.52
CA SER A 100 8.49 5.19 -6.33
C SER A 100 8.35 5.68 -4.90
N SER A 101 7.66 6.80 -4.72
CA SER A 101 7.18 7.27 -3.44
C SER A 101 5.73 7.69 -3.58
N GLN A 102 4.87 7.21 -2.69
CA GLN A 102 3.46 7.56 -2.62
C GLN A 102 3.17 8.12 -1.23
N ILE A 103 2.59 9.31 -1.19
CA ILE A 103 2.05 9.88 0.05
C ILE A 103 0.56 10.05 -0.17
N GLY A 104 -0.25 9.65 0.81
CA GLY A 104 -1.68 9.75 0.71
C GLY A 104 -2.36 9.95 2.06
N ILE A 105 -3.48 10.65 2.03
CA ILE A 105 -4.38 10.77 3.16
C ILE A 105 -5.74 10.20 2.77
N ASN A 106 -6.30 9.33 3.60
CA ASN A 106 -7.62 8.76 3.39
C ASN A 106 -8.42 8.78 4.68
N GLY A 107 -9.71 9.10 4.63
CA GLY A 107 -10.55 9.19 5.82
C GLY A 107 -12.02 9.00 5.52
N SER A 108 -12.83 9.10 6.55
CA SER A 108 -14.28 9.03 6.47
C SER A 108 -14.95 10.37 6.76
N LEU A 109 -15.97 10.70 5.96
CA LEU A 109 -16.79 11.90 6.11
C LEU A 109 -17.89 11.72 7.17
N ASP A 110 -18.27 10.48 7.44
CA ASP A 110 -19.37 10.10 8.31
C ASP A 110 -18.88 9.17 9.43
N SER A 111 -19.56 9.27 10.57
CA SER A 111 -19.33 8.50 11.78
C SER A 111 -19.36 6.97 11.57
N GLU A 112 -20.13 6.54 10.58
CA GLU A 112 -20.36 5.13 10.22
C GLU A 112 -19.38 4.62 9.15
N ASN A 113 -18.39 5.42 8.73
CA ASN A 113 -17.45 5.11 7.65
C ASN A 113 -18.10 4.75 6.28
N ASN A 114 -19.36 5.16 6.09
CA ASN A 114 -20.14 4.91 4.87
C ASN A 114 -19.66 5.73 3.66
N LEU A 115 -19.03 6.89 3.93
CA LEU A 115 -18.48 7.79 2.92
C LEU A 115 -16.99 7.98 3.15
N ASN A 116 -16.18 7.44 2.24
CA ASN A 116 -14.72 7.53 2.30
C ASN A 116 -14.19 8.52 1.26
N TYR A 117 -13.19 9.31 1.64
CA TYR A 117 -12.43 10.18 0.75
C TYR A 117 -10.95 9.83 0.83
N GLY A 118 -10.22 10.06 -0.25
CA GLY A 118 -8.78 9.85 -0.24
C GLY A 118 -8.08 10.62 -1.35
N VAL A 119 -6.93 11.19 -1.02
CA VAL A 119 -6.03 11.86 -1.96
C VAL A 119 -4.66 11.25 -1.79
N SER A 120 -4.03 10.87 -2.90
CA SER A 120 -2.63 10.43 -2.88
C SER A 120 -1.87 10.95 -4.09
N THR A 121 -0.58 11.18 -3.86
CA THR A 121 0.39 11.64 -4.83
C THR A 121 1.46 10.58 -4.95
N THR A 122 1.73 10.12 -6.17
CA THR A 122 2.81 9.16 -6.43
C THR A 122 3.84 9.78 -7.35
N THR A 123 5.12 9.63 -7.01
CA THR A 123 6.26 9.93 -7.87
C THR A 123 7.00 8.63 -8.16
N ALA A 124 7.48 8.44 -9.40
CA ALA A 124 8.20 7.23 -9.81
C ALA A 124 9.39 7.58 -10.73
N THR A 125 10.40 6.71 -10.76
CA THR A 125 11.67 6.91 -11.46
C THR A 125 11.53 7.03 -12.98
N ALA A 126 10.52 6.38 -13.55
CA ALA A 126 10.00 6.72 -14.86
C ALA A 126 9.00 7.86 -14.67
N VAL A 127 9.50 9.11 -14.70
CA VAL A 127 8.82 10.35 -14.29
C VAL A 127 7.37 10.41 -14.79
N SER A 128 6.47 9.98 -13.91
CA SER A 128 5.02 10.08 -14.06
C SER A 128 4.49 10.45 -12.67
N MET A 129 4.20 11.73 -12.48
CA MET A 129 3.49 12.20 -11.29
C MET A 129 2.01 11.89 -11.50
N MET A 130 1.49 10.94 -10.74
CA MET A 130 0.08 10.56 -10.80
C MET A 130 -0.62 11.04 -9.53
N TRP A 131 -1.60 11.92 -9.72
CA TRP A 131 -2.53 12.34 -8.68
C TRP A 131 -3.77 11.47 -8.74
N ARG A 132 -4.11 10.80 -7.63
CA ARG A 132 -5.34 10.03 -7.51
C ARG A 132 -6.17 10.64 -6.39
N SER A 133 -7.30 11.24 -6.74
CA SER A 133 -8.37 11.60 -5.81
C SER A 133 -9.51 10.59 -5.95
N THR A 134 -10.00 10.09 -4.83
CA THR A 134 -11.24 9.32 -4.76
C THR A 134 -12.21 10.13 -3.91
N VAL A 135 -13.27 10.60 -4.57
CA VAL A 135 -14.36 11.31 -3.91
C VAL A 135 -15.53 10.32 -3.81
N ALA A 136 -15.78 9.85 -2.60
CA ALA A 136 -16.89 8.97 -2.21
C ALA A 136 -16.87 7.56 -2.84
N THR A 137 -16.35 6.58 -2.09
CA THR A 137 -16.71 5.17 -2.30
C THR A 137 -17.83 4.81 -1.32
N VAL A 138 -19.07 4.67 -1.84
CA VAL A 138 -20.20 4.16 -1.05
C VAL A 138 -20.09 2.65 -0.98
N ARG A 139 -19.82 2.13 0.21
CA ARG A 139 -19.85 0.69 0.46
C ARG A 139 -21.30 0.30 0.71
N HIS A 140 -21.93 -0.39 -0.24
CA HIS A 140 -23.30 -0.87 -0.08
C HIS A 140 -23.36 -1.99 0.97
N GLY A 141 -23.71 -1.64 2.22
CA GLY A 141 -24.36 -2.57 3.14
C GLY A 141 -25.87 -2.61 2.85
N PRO A 142 -26.61 -3.67 3.23
CA PRO A 142 -28.01 -3.88 2.84
C PRO A 142 -29.03 -2.86 3.40
N ARG A 143 -28.60 -1.73 3.95
CA ARG A 143 -29.47 -0.73 4.57
C ARG A 143 -28.96 0.69 4.32
N SER A 144 -29.36 1.34 3.22
CA SER A 144 -29.68 2.79 3.22
C SER A 144 -29.83 3.35 1.79
N THR A 145 -31.06 3.48 1.32
CA THR A 145 -31.40 4.14 0.05
C THR A 145 -31.13 5.66 0.08
N ALA A 146 -31.08 6.26 1.28
CA ALA A 146 -30.84 7.70 1.46
C ALA A 146 -29.38 8.13 1.26
N ALA A 147 -28.40 7.26 1.58
CA ALA A 147 -26.98 7.56 1.40
C ALA A 147 -26.60 7.64 -0.09
N THR A 148 -27.25 6.83 -0.92
CA THR A 148 -27.08 6.79 -2.38
C THR A 148 -27.44 8.13 -3.06
N ALA A 149 -28.49 8.80 -2.59
CA ALA A 149 -28.94 10.08 -3.15
C ALA A 149 -27.95 11.22 -2.83
N ARG A 150 -27.41 11.25 -1.60
CA ARG A 150 -26.43 12.25 -1.17
C ARG A 150 -25.07 12.05 -1.83
N ALA A 151 -24.62 10.81 -1.99
CA ALA A 151 -23.38 10.50 -2.70
C ALA A 151 -23.44 10.88 -4.19
N LYS A 152 -24.57 10.63 -4.88
CA LYS A 152 -24.78 11.07 -6.26
C LYS A 152 -24.70 12.58 -6.42
N ALA A 153 -25.23 13.35 -5.47
CA ALA A 153 -25.19 14.81 -5.52
C ALA A 153 -23.75 15.37 -5.39
N ILE A 154 -22.94 14.79 -4.50
CA ILE A 154 -21.54 15.22 -4.28
C ILE A 154 -20.65 14.87 -5.49
N VAL A 155 -20.82 13.67 -6.06
CA VAL A 155 -20.11 13.27 -7.28
C VAL A 155 -20.48 14.19 -8.44
N ARG A 156 -21.75 14.57 -8.57
CA ARG A 156 -22.21 15.49 -9.62
C ARG A 156 -21.68 16.92 -9.46
N ALA A 157 -21.47 17.38 -8.22
CA ALA A 157 -20.84 18.67 -7.94
C ALA A 157 -19.33 18.68 -8.20
N ALA A 158 -18.63 17.57 -7.96
CA ALA A 158 -17.19 17.43 -8.21
C ALA A 158 -16.83 17.24 -9.69
N LEU A 159 -17.79 16.81 -10.52
CA LEU A 159 -17.64 16.63 -11.97
C LEU A 159 -18.10 17.84 -12.80
N ALA A 160 -18.56 18.92 -12.16
CA ALA A 160 -18.88 20.15 -12.88
C ALA A 160 -17.57 20.83 -13.36
N PRO A 161 -17.38 21.06 -14.67
CA PRO A 161 -16.22 21.82 -15.15
C PRO A 161 -16.28 23.23 -14.56
N ALA A 162 -15.17 23.68 -14.00
CA ALA A 162 -15.00 25.07 -13.59
C ALA A 162 -15.11 25.95 -14.85
N GLY A 163 -16.29 26.54 -15.04
CA GLY A 163 -16.57 27.50 -16.09
C GLY A 163 -15.71 28.75 -15.88
N ARG A 164 -15.15 29.19 -17.00
CA ARG A 164 -14.30 30.35 -17.21
C ARG A 164 -15.02 31.67 -16.91
#